data_AF-A0A9P7GBZ3-F1
#
_entry.id   AF-A0A9P7GBZ3-F1
#
_cell.length_a   1.000
_cell.length_b   1.000
_cell.length_c   1.000
_cell.angle_alpha   90.00
_cell.angle_beta   90.00
_cell.angle_gamma   90.00
#
_symmetry.space_group_name_H-M   'P 1'
#
loop_
_entity.id
_entity.type
_entity.pdbx_description
1 polymer ?
#
loop_
_entity_poly.entity_id
_entity_poly.type
_entity_poly.pdbx_seq_one_letter_code
_entity_poly.pdbx_strand_id
1 'polypeptide(L)'
;MCVNCVHKFDAAANDSRLRFFGNVNVGEAQTPIPDTVQVPLTSVFDNYTHVVFATGCTLPTLHPTLPPSEYCVPALSLVHWYTQHPSGPPPPPLERITHVSLIGNGNVSLDIARMLLTPVSVLGKYDVPAPVLAVLTKSQVKHVSIFGRRGPLEAAFTTKELRELINLPDSSMVPLSPAILDPPLENNAAKPTRQQSRILQLLRQGSKNTFGTTPKTWSLDFFRSPTDLTPPAPGSSLANLTVAHTALDPTHSRAVPTGETSTIPTSLVVTSLGFHAEHQAPFHDPSSPHMRTSPGGRVVLPSTGTALKNVYASGWAATGAKGVLAATMMDAYAVADAVLSDWLPGGDVHTTSTPVSTPENALLRGREDTQVLLNPSPELESPPAEVIEGLRDGIVTEYGDWKRVDAEEVRRGALVEKERERMDWQEAKAFLYQQTR
;
A
#
# COMPACT_ATOMS: atom_id res chain seq x y z
N MET A 1 -9.28 7.12 4.73
CA MET A 1 -8.68 5.85 5.22
C MET A 1 -9.37 5.41 6.51
N CYS A 2 -9.38 4.11 6.84
CA CYS A 2 -9.97 3.63 8.09
C CYS A 2 -9.00 3.86 9.25
N VAL A 3 -8.83 5.11 9.68
CA VAL A 3 -7.97 5.48 10.82
C VAL A 3 -8.51 4.89 12.14
N ASN A 4 -9.79 4.51 12.16
CA ASN A 4 -10.45 3.92 13.32
C ASN A 4 -9.88 2.57 13.78
N CYS A 5 -8.96 1.90 13.09
CA CYS A 5 -8.32 0.69 13.65
C CYS A 5 -7.14 1.00 14.57
N VAL A 6 -6.59 2.23 14.52
CA VAL A 6 -5.36 2.61 15.23
C VAL A 6 -5.51 2.46 16.74
N HIS A 7 -6.70 2.69 17.32
CA HIS A 7 -6.93 2.50 18.76
C HIS A 7 -6.65 1.06 19.24
N LYS A 8 -6.85 0.04 18.38
CA LYS A 8 -6.52 -1.35 18.74
C LYS A 8 -5.02 -1.60 18.75
N PHE A 9 -4.29 -0.95 17.85
CA PHE A 9 -2.83 -1.01 17.84
C PHE A 9 -2.25 -0.28 19.05
N ASP A 10 -2.84 0.87 19.42
CA ASP A 10 -2.48 1.60 20.64
C ASP A 10 -2.73 0.75 21.90
N ALA A 11 -3.87 0.07 21.98
CA ALA A 11 -4.15 -0.86 23.09
C ALA A 11 -3.12 -2.00 23.17
N ALA A 12 -2.73 -2.59 22.03
CA ALA A 12 -1.70 -3.65 22.01
C ALA A 12 -0.31 -3.12 22.38
N ALA A 13 0.06 -1.93 21.90
CA ALA A 13 1.36 -1.32 22.16
C ALA A 13 1.57 -0.88 23.62
N ASN A 14 0.48 -0.74 24.40
CA ASN A 14 0.53 -0.45 25.83
C ASN A 14 0.66 -1.72 26.71
N ASP A 15 0.63 -2.93 26.13
CA ASP A 15 0.91 -4.16 26.88
C ASP A 15 2.40 -4.21 27.24
N SER A 16 2.72 -4.46 28.52
CA SER A 16 4.12 -4.46 29.00
C SER A 16 4.99 -5.54 28.35
N ARG A 17 4.40 -6.53 27.68
CA ARG A 17 5.10 -7.61 26.96
C ARG A 17 5.44 -7.24 25.52
N LEU A 18 4.97 -6.08 25.03
CA LEU A 18 5.24 -5.60 23.68
C LEU A 18 6.17 -4.39 23.75
N ARG A 19 7.26 -4.46 22.98
CA ARG A 19 8.20 -3.35 22.81
C ARG A 19 8.22 -2.91 21.35
N PHE A 20 8.31 -1.60 21.14
CA PHE A 20 8.38 -0.98 19.83
C PHE A 20 9.73 -0.31 19.66
N PHE A 21 10.37 -0.56 18.52
CA PHE A 21 11.60 0.10 18.09
C PHE A 21 11.40 0.65 16.68
N GLY A 22 11.13 1.94 16.61
CA GLY A 22 11.01 2.70 15.36
C GLY A 22 12.37 3.15 14.86
N ASN A 23 12.41 3.59 13.60
CA ASN A 23 13.64 4.00 12.90
C ASN A 23 14.72 2.90 12.81
N VAL A 24 14.28 1.64 12.76
CA VAL A 24 15.11 0.45 12.59
C VAL A 24 14.78 -0.19 11.24
N ASN A 25 15.78 -0.34 10.39
CA ASN A 25 15.68 -1.08 9.13
C ASN A 25 16.26 -2.48 9.33
N VAL A 26 15.40 -3.49 9.21
CA VAL A 26 15.79 -4.90 9.37
C VAL A 26 16.03 -5.51 7.99
N GLY A 27 17.19 -6.13 7.80
CA GLY A 27 17.53 -6.78 6.54
C GLY A 27 18.85 -6.32 5.94
N GLU A 28 19.19 -6.93 4.81
CA GLU A 28 20.38 -6.58 4.03
C GLU A 28 20.10 -5.44 3.02
N ALA A 29 18.82 -5.12 2.80
CA ALA A 29 18.41 -4.11 1.84
C ALA A 29 18.69 -2.70 2.39
N GLN A 30 19.44 -1.91 1.62
CA GLN A 30 19.64 -0.48 1.93
C GLN A 30 18.31 0.25 1.79
N THR A 31 17.91 0.95 2.85
CA THR A 31 16.72 1.80 2.83
C THR A 31 17.05 3.18 2.26
N PRO A 32 16.16 3.77 1.45
CA PRO A 32 16.29 5.17 1.01
C PRO A 32 15.97 6.17 2.13
N ILE A 33 15.48 5.70 3.29
CA ILE A 33 15.14 6.56 4.42
C ILE A 33 16.45 6.92 5.17
N PRO A 34 16.77 8.21 5.34
CA PRO A 34 18.00 8.62 6.02
C PRO A 34 17.95 8.28 7.51
N ASP A 35 19.13 8.16 8.13
CA ASP A 35 19.32 8.03 9.58
C ASP A 35 18.67 6.81 10.25
N THR A 36 18.30 5.77 9.51
CA THR A 36 17.81 4.51 10.10
C THR A 36 18.96 3.68 10.66
N VAL A 37 18.75 3.03 11.80
CA VAL A 37 19.67 1.99 12.28
C VAL A 37 19.50 0.73 11.44
N GLN A 38 20.59 0.25 10.84
CA GLN A 38 20.61 -1.00 10.09
C GLN A 38 20.81 -2.17 11.05
N VAL A 39 19.88 -3.12 11.03
CA VAL A 39 19.94 -4.34 11.83
C VAL A 39 19.96 -5.54 10.88
N PRO A 40 21.08 -6.26 10.77
CA PRO A 40 21.15 -7.42 9.89
C PRO A 40 20.25 -8.54 10.43
N LEU A 41 19.78 -9.40 9.52
CA LEU A 41 18.88 -10.49 9.91
C LEU A 41 19.53 -11.46 10.90
N THR A 42 20.85 -11.61 10.84
CA THR A 42 21.60 -12.43 11.80
C THR A 42 21.41 -11.93 13.23
N SER A 43 21.49 -10.62 13.47
CA SER A 43 21.29 -10.06 14.81
C SER A 43 19.85 -10.26 15.29
N VAL A 44 18.86 -10.19 14.39
CA VAL A 44 17.49 -10.57 14.75
C VAL A 44 17.41 -12.06 15.09
N PHE A 45 18.02 -12.92 14.28
CA PHE A 45 17.91 -14.35 14.50
C PHE A 45 18.62 -14.81 15.78
N ASP A 46 19.71 -14.16 16.16
CA ASP A 46 20.45 -14.44 17.39
C ASP A 46 19.71 -13.97 18.67
N ASN A 47 18.77 -13.03 18.54
CA ASN A 47 18.04 -12.44 19.67
C ASN A 47 16.59 -12.95 19.85
N TYR A 48 16.04 -13.73 18.91
CA TYR A 48 14.64 -14.16 18.97
C TYR A 48 14.48 -15.66 18.72
N THR A 49 13.47 -16.26 19.36
CA THR A 49 13.12 -17.68 19.15
C THR A 49 12.24 -17.92 17.92
N HIS A 50 11.46 -16.91 17.54
CA HIS A 50 10.53 -16.90 16.41
C HIS A 50 10.52 -15.51 15.77
N VAL A 51 10.38 -15.45 14.45
CA VAL A 51 10.32 -14.18 13.69
C VAL A 51 9.13 -14.19 12.76
N VAL A 52 8.38 -13.08 12.76
CA VAL A 52 7.25 -12.84 11.85
C VAL A 52 7.56 -11.63 10.98
N PHE A 53 7.69 -11.85 9.67
CA PHE A 53 7.82 -10.78 8.68
C PHE A 53 6.44 -10.17 8.39
N ALA A 54 6.23 -8.94 8.87
CA ALA A 54 5.03 -8.14 8.64
C ALA A 54 5.33 -6.87 7.83
N THR A 55 6.30 -6.94 6.91
CA THR A 55 6.91 -5.81 6.19
C THR A 55 6.09 -5.29 5.00
N GLY A 56 5.04 -6.02 4.62
CA GLY A 56 4.14 -5.64 3.55
C GLY A 56 4.76 -5.72 2.15
N CYS A 57 4.28 -4.87 1.24
CA CYS A 57 4.80 -4.71 -0.12
C CYS A 57 5.14 -3.25 -0.38
N THR A 58 6.42 -2.92 -0.30
CA THR A 58 6.93 -1.54 -0.27
C THR A 58 7.37 -1.03 -1.64
N LEU A 59 7.47 -1.90 -2.66
CA LEU A 59 7.97 -1.54 -3.98
C LEU A 59 6.86 -1.56 -5.04
N PRO A 60 6.78 -0.56 -5.93
CA PRO A 60 5.75 -0.51 -6.96
C PRO A 60 6.04 -1.50 -8.10
N THR A 61 5.00 -2.15 -8.62
CA THR A 61 5.11 -2.92 -9.88
C THR A 61 5.22 -1.96 -11.07
N LEU A 62 6.34 -2.01 -11.78
CA LEU A 62 6.58 -1.18 -12.95
C LEU A 62 6.01 -1.81 -14.23
N HIS A 63 5.54 -0.97 -15.14
CA HIS A 63 5.14 -1.41 -16.48
C HIS A 63 6.37 -1.39 -17.40
N PRO A 64 6.69 -2.47 -18.15
CA PRO A 64 7.87 -2.51 -19.01
C PRO A 64 7.93 -1.40 -20.05
N THR A 65 6.78 -0.99 -20.59
CA THR A 65 6.68 0.07 -21.62
C THR A 65 6.42 1.46 -21.04
N LEU A 66 6.22 1.58 -19.72
CA LEU A 66 6.07 2.86 -19.03
C LEU A 66 7.06 2.96 -17.88
N PRO A 67 8.38 2.93 -18.16
CA PRO A 67 9.38 3.10 -17.13
C PRO A 67 9.25 4.47 -16.45
N PRO A 68 9.68 4.62 -15.18
CA PRO A 68 9.72 5.91 -14.52
C PRO A 68 10.49 6.97 -15.32
N SER A 69 9.93 8.16 -15.46
CA SER A 69 10.48 9.31 -16.18
C SER A 69 9.81 10.61 -15.70
N GLU A 70 10.15 11.75 -16.28
CA GLU A 70 9.46 13.03 -16.00
C GLU A 70 7.95 12.98 -16.30
N TYR A 71 7.53 12.12 -17.25
CA TYR A 71 6.14 12.01 -17.71
C TYR A 71 5.45 10.73 -17.22
N CYS A 72 6.15 9.87 -16.48
CA CYS A 72 5.60 8.63 -15.93
C CYS A 72 6.14 8.35 -14.54
N VAL A 73 5.26 8.24 -13.55
CA VAL A 73 5.66 7.92 -12.17
C VAL A 73 4.80 6.81 -11.58
N PRO A 74 5.33 5.99 -10.66
CA PRO A 74 4.49 5.04 -9.95
C PRO A 74 3.54 5.78 -9.00
N ALA A 75 2.34 5.23 -8.82
CA ALA A 75 1.34 5.74 -7.90
C ALA A 75 1.89 5.94 -6.48
N LEU A 76 2.80 5.06 -6.05
CA LEU A 76 3.47 5.15 -4.76
C LEU A 76 4.15 6.49 -4.53
N SER A 77 4.78 7.08 -5.55
CA SER A 77 5.45 8.38 -5.43
C SER A 77 4.47 9.50 -5.08
N LEU A 78 3.28 9.51 -5.70
CA LEU A 78 2.25 10.49 -5.35
C LEU A 78 1.69 10.23 -3.96
N VAL A 79 1.44 8.95 -3.62
CA VAL A 79 0.94 8.58 -2.29
C VAL A 79 1.90 9.02 -1.21
N HIS A 80 3.17 8.66 -1.34
CA HIS A 80 4.24 9.07 -0.43
C HIS A 80 4.36 10.59 -0.32
N TRP A 81 4.21 11.32 -1.43
CA TRP A 81 4.22 12.78 -1.39
C TRP A 81 3.05 13.34 -0.57
N TYR A 82 1.80 12.98 -0.89
CA TYR A 82 0.65 13.59 -0.21
C TYR A 82 0.43 13.09 1.22
N THR A 83 1.06 11.97 1.61
CA THR A 83 1.06 11.46 3.00
C THR A 83 2.28 11.89 3.81
N GLN A 84 3.24 12.64 3.21
CA GLN A 84 4.52 13.00 3.82
C GLN A 84 5.35 11.80 4.28
N HIS A 85 5.41 10.76 3.46
CA HIS A 85 6.25 9.60 3.74
C HIS A 85 7.74 9.99 3.75
N PRO A 86 8.57 9.49 4.70
CA PRO A 86 9.99 9.86 4.85
C PRO A 86 10.88 9.63 3.63
N SER A 87 10.46 8.78 2.68
CA SER A 87 11.16 8.63 1.40
C SER A 87 11.20 9.91 0.57
N GLY A 88 10.39 10.93 0.93
CA GLY A 88 10.51 12.31 0.45
C GLY A 88 10.54 12.50 -1.07
N PRO A 89 9.64 11.86 -1.85
CA PRO A 89 9.61 12.11 -3.29
C PRO A 89 9.31 13.60 -3.56
N PRO A 90 9.90 14.18 -4.62
CA PRO A 90 9.65 15.57 -4.96
C PRO A 90 8.15 15.78 -5.28
N PRO A 91 7.59 16.95 -4.96
CA PRO A 91 6.21 17.26 -5.31
C PRO A 91 6.03 17.22 -6.84
N PRO A 92 4.92 16.67 -7.34
CA PRO A 92 4.62 16.74 -8.77
C PRO A 92 4.39 18.20 -9.20
N PRO A 93 4.85 18.61 -10.39
CA PRO A 93 4.71 19.99 -10.88
C PRO A 93 3.28 20.27 -11.37
N LEU A 94 2.31 20.22 -10.45
CA LEU A 94 0.87 20.28 -10.77
C LEU A 94 0.45 21.57 -11.48
N GLU A 95 1.22 22.65 -11.36
CA GLU A 95 1.02 23.90 -12.10
C GLU A 95 1.25 23.77 -13.61
N ARG A 96 1.93 22.71 -14.06
CA ARG A 96 2.18 22.39 -15.49
C ARG A 96 1.36 21.22 -16.01
N ILE A 97 0.58 20.58 -15.14
CA ILE A 97 -0.16 19.34 -15.44
C ILE A 97 -1.63 19.67 -15.61
N THR A 98 -2.20 19.39 -16.78
CA THR A 98 -3.62 19.60 -17.09
C THR A 98 -4.39 18.29 -17.18
N HIS A 99 -3.74 17.20 -17.61
CA HIS A 99 -4.33 15.86 -17.73
C HIS A 99 -3.42 14.80 -17.10
N VAL A 100 -3.97 14.02 -16.18
CA VAL A 100 -3.30 12.84 -15.58
C VAL A 100 -3.94 11.54 -16.07
N SER A 101 -3.13 10.62 -16.59
CA SER A 101 -3.53 9.28 -17.02
C SER A 101 -3.11 8.23 -16.00
N LEU A 102 -4.07 7.70 -15.23
CA LEU A 102 -3.85 6.63 -14.26
C LEU A 102 -3.98 5.27 -14.92
N ILE A 103 -2.96 4.42 -14.80
CA ILE A 103 -2.98 3.05 -15.33
C ILE A 103 -3.31 2.08 -14.19
N GLY A 104 -4.50 1.50 -14.24
CA GLY A 104 -5.01 0.53 -13.26
C GLY A 104 -6.33 0.97 -12.64
N ASN A 105 -7.28 0.03 -12.49
CA ASN A 105 -8.62 0.29 -11.94
C ASN A 105 -8.76 -0.20 -10.49
N GLY A 106 -7.79 0.16 -9.64
CA GLY A 106 -7.81 -0.14 -8.21
C GLY A 106 -8.22 1.07 -7.35
N ASN A 107 -8.38 0.85 -6.04
CA ASN A 107 -8.72 1.94 -5.11
C ASN A 107 -7.64 3.05 -5.09
N VAL A 108 -6.36 2.69 -5.24
CA VAL A 108 -5.25 3.67 -5.24
C VAL A 108 -5.40 4.69 -6.38
N SER A 109 -5.83 4.25 -7.58
CA SER A 109 -6.14 5.18 -8.67
C SER A 109 -7.29 6.12 -8.30
N LEU A 110 -8.32 5.61 -7.63
CA LEU A 110 -9.43 6.45 -7.17
C LEU A 110 -8.99 7.44 -6.09
N ASP A 111 -8.10 7.04 -5.18
CA ASP A 111 -7.50 7.90 -4.15
C ASP A 111 -6.74 9.07 -4.79
N ILE A 112 -5.88 8.77 -5.76
CA ILE A 112 -5.11 9.79 -6.49
C ILE A 112 -6.04 10.72 -7.26
N ALA A 113 -7.04 10.16 -7.97
CA ALA A 113 -8.05 10.97 -8.66
C ALA A 113 -8.79 11.90 -7.69
N ARG A 114 -9.23 11.39 -6.53
CA ARG A 114 -9.88 12.22 -5.49
C ARG A 114 -8.96 13.32 -4.97
N MET A 115 -7.69 13.01 -4.69
CA MET A 115 -6.73 14.00 -4.20
C MET A 115 -6.53 15.15 -5.20
N LEU A 116 -6.45 14.85 -6.50
CA LEU A 116 -6.23 15.85 -7.55
C LEU A 116 -7.49 16.65 -7.93
N LEU A 117 -8.67 16.01 -7.82
CA LEU A 117 -9.93 16.59 -8.26
C LEU A 117 -10.64 17.37 -7.16
N THR A 118 -10.50 16.97 -5.90
CA THR A 118 -11.17 17.62 -4.76
C THR A 118 -10.67 19.07 -4.58
N PRO A 119 -11.57 20.06 -4.36
CA PRO A 119 -11.18 21.42 -4.03
C PRO A 119 -10.33 21.49 -2.75
N VAL A 120 -9.31 22.34 -2.76
CA VAL A 120 -8.41 22.52 -1.61
C VAL A 120 -9.16 22.98 -0.36
N SER A 121 -10.22 23.76 -0.50
CA SER A 121 -11.09 24.19 0.62
C SER A 121 -11.79 23.04 1.34
N VAL A 122 -11.97 21.90 0.67
CA VAL A 122 -12.50 20.66 1.25
C VAL A 122 -11.37 19.85 1.86
N LEU A 123 -10.25 19.70 1.14
CA LEU A 123 -9.09 18.93 1.62
C LEU A 123 -8.44 19.54 2.87
N GLY A 124 -8.43 20.87 2.99
CA GLY A 124 -7.83 21.59 4.10
C GLY A 124 -8.46 21.30 5.47
N LYS A 125 -9.62 20.65 5.51
CA LYS A 125 -10.29 20.21 6.75
C LYS A 125 -9.83 18.84 7.25
N TYR A 126 -9.08 18.10 6.43
CA TYR A 126 -8.56 16.76 6.74
C TYR A 126 -7.07 16.81 7.04
N ASP A 127 -6.47 15.67 7.36
CA ASP A 127 -5.04 15.53 7.74
C ASP A 127 -4.05 15.67 6.57
N VAL A 128 -4.43 16.34 5.48
CA VAL A 128 -3.55 16.59 4.32
C VAL A 128 -2.50 17.65 4.68
N PRO A 129 -1.19 17.37 4.61
CA PRO A 129 -0.17 18.31 5.09
C PRO A 129 -0.16 19.67 4.38
N ALA A 130 0.19 20.74 5.10
CA ALA A 130 0.21 22.10 4.55
C ALA A 130 1.10 22.26 3.29
N PRO A 131 2.31 21.66 3.20
CA PRO A 131 3.10 21.71 1.98
C PRO A 131 2.40 21.06 0.76
N VAL A 132 1.61 20.02 1.00
CA VAL A 132 0.83 19.33 -0.05
C VAL A 132 -0.33 20.21 -0.52
N LEU A 133 -1.05 20.84 0.42
CA LEU A 133 -2.13 21.79 0.10
C LEU A 133 -1.60 22.99 -0.70
N ALA A 134 -0.39 23.47 -0.39
CA ALA A 134 0.24 24.58 -1.13
C ALA A 134 0.51 24.23 -2.60
N VAL A 135 0.91 23.00 -2.90
CA VAL A 135 1.09 22.51 -4.27
C VAL A 135 -0.27 22.29 -4.96
N LEU A 136 -1.24 21.68 -4.26
CA LEU A 136 -2.59 21.45 -4.80
C LEU A 136 -3.31 22.77 -5.13
N THR A 137 -3.04 23.84 -4.37
CA THR A 137 -3.58 25.19 -4.64
C THR A 137 -3.14 25.73 -5.99
N LYS A 138 -1.95 25.36 -6.46
CA LYS A 138 -1.39 25.78 -7.75
C LYS A 138 -1.77 24.83 -8.91
N SER A 139 -2.48 23.74 -8.61
CA SER A 139 -2.80 22.69 -9.57
C SER A 139 -3.60 23.21 -10.76
N GLN A 140 -3.15 22.87 -11.96
CA GLN A 140 -3.87 23.10 -13.22
C GLN A 140 -4.61 21.86 -13.72
N VAL A 141 -4.67 20.78 -12.93
CA VAL A 141 -5.31 19.53 -13.34
C VAL A 141 -6.80 19.76 -13.61
N LYS A 142 -7.22 19.50 -14.85
CA LYS A 142 -8.61 19.60 -15.31
C LYS A 142 -9.24 18.24 -15.61
N HIS A 143 -8.43 17.26 -15.99
CA HIS A 143 -8.92 15.94 -16.35
C HIS A 143 -8.06 14.81 -15.77
N VAL A 144 -8.73 13.75 -15.30
CA VAL A 144 -8.08 12.51 -14.86
C VAL A 144 -8.71 11.32 -15.58
N SER A 145 -7.93 10.60 -16.39
CA SER A 145 -8.38 9.36 -17.05
C SER A 145 -7.86 8.15 -16.31
N ILE A 146 -8.71 7.15 -16.08
CA ILE A 146 -8.34 5.92 -15.37
C ILE A 146 -8.49 4.74 -16.35
N PHE A 147 -7.36 4.18 -16.78
CA PHE A 147 -7.29 3.13 -17.78
C PHE A 147 -7.25 1.74 -17.16
N GLY A 148 -8.15 0.87 -17.62
CA GLY A 148 -8.21 -0.53 -17.23
C GLY A 148 -8.08 -1.45 -18.44
N ARG A 149 -7.15 -2.40 -18.38
CA ARG A 149 -6.97 -3.40 -19.47
C ARG A 149 -8.15 -4.38 -19.61
N ARG A 150 -9.08 -4.42 -18.67
CA ARG A 150 -10.27 -5.29 -18.63
C ARG A 150 -11.54 -4.43 -18.50
N GLY A 151 -12.69 -5.09 -18.45
CA GLY A 151 -13.99 -4.44 -18.33
C GLY A 151 -14.34 -3.96 -16.92
N PRO A 152 -15.54 -3.36 -16.76
CA PRO A 152 -16.04 -2.87 -15.47
C PRO A 152 -16.30 -3.98 -14.46
N LEU A 153 -16.56 -5.21 -14.92
CA LEU A 153 -16.80 -6.36 -14.04
C LEU A 153 -15.52 -6.86 -13.36
N GLU A 154 -14.35 -6.62 -13.96
CA GLU A 154 -13.04 -7.03 -13.42
C GLU A 154 -12.27 -5.88 -12.75
N ALA A 155 -12.94 -4.73 -12.55
CA ALA A 155 -12.38 -3.62 -11.82
C ALA A 155 -12.10 -4.00 -10.35
N ALA A 156 -10.96 -3.55 -9.83
CA ALA A 156 -10.51 -3.89 -8.47
C ALA A 156 -10.94 -2.86 -7.42
N PHE A 157 -11.43 -1.70 -7.84
CA PHE A 157 -11.99 -0.72 -6.91
C PHE A 157 -13.26 -1.23 -6.25
N THR A 158 -13.52 -0.76 -5.03
CA THR A 158 -14.74 -1.12 -4.29
C THR A 158 -15.88 -0.16 -4.59
N THR A 159 -17.11 -0.59 -4.32
CA THR A 159 -18.31 0.25 -4.44
C THR A 159 -18.24 1.53 -3.61
N LYS A 160 -17.60 1.48 -2.43
CA LYS A 160 -17.45 2.63 -1.55
C LYS A 160 -16.57 3.69 -2.21
N GLU A 161 -15.38 3.31 -2.65
CA GLU A 161 -14.43 4.27 -3.22
C GLU A 161 -14.92 4.85 -4.55
N LEU A 162 -15.58 4.04 -5.40
CA LEU A 162 -16.24 4.56 -6.61
C LEU A 162 -17.35 5.56 -6.27
N ARG A 163 -18.16 5.29 -5.24
CA ARG A 163 -19.24 6.19 -4.82
C ARG A 163 -18.69 7.54 -4.35
N GLU A 164 -17.59 7.55 -3.61
CA GLU A 164 -16.96 8.79 -3.17
C GLU A 164 -16.45 9.62 -4.37
N LEU A 165 -15.84 8.98 -5.38
CA LEU A 165 -15.43 9.65 -6.61
C LEU A 165 -16.62 10.24 -7.40
N ILE A 166 -17.72 9.48 -7.50
CA ILE A 166 -18.98 9.91 -8.12
C ILE A 166 -19.60 11.15 -7.45
N ASN A 167 -19.38 11.29 -6.15
CA ASN A 167 -19.96 12.37 -5.35
C ASN A 167 -19.02 13.56 -5.13
N LEU A 168 -17.86 13.58 -5.78
CA LEU A 168 -16.92 14.70 -5.64
C LEU A 168 -17.59 16.04 -6.01
N PRO A 169 -17.33 17.10 -5.23
CA PRO A 169 -17.70 18.44 -5.63
C PRO A 169 -16.89 18.88 -6.85
N ASP A 170 -17.47 19.76 -7.67
CA ASP A 170 -16.81 20.44 -8.80
C ASP A 170 -16.12 19.54 -9.84
N SER A 171 -16.51 18.27 -9.90
CA SER A 171 -16.06 17.35 -10.94
C SER A 171 -17.20 16.45 -11.45
N SER A 172 -17.10 16.07 -12.72
CA SER A 172 -18.09 15.22 -13.38
C SER A 172 -17.42 14.09 -14.16
N MET A 173 -18.06 12.93 -14.16
CA MET A 173 -17.67 11.74 -14.90
C MET A 173 -18.00 11.92 -16.40
N VAL A 174 -17.04 11.57 -17.26
CA VAL A 174 -17.31 11.38 -18.69
C VAL A 174 -18.25 10.17 -18.85
N PRO A 175 -19.42 10.31 -19.51
CA PRO A 175 -20.37 9.21 -19.66
C PRO A 175 -19.74 8.02 -20.38
N LEU A 176 -20.03 6.82 -19.87
CA LEU A 176 -19.61 5.57 -20.50
C LEU A 176 -20.58 5.18 -21.61
N SER A 177 -20.07 4.52 -22.65
CA SER A 177 -20.93 3.99 -23.71
C SER A 177 -21.82 2.86 -23.17
N PRO A 178 -23.08 2.73 -23.64
CA PRO A 178 -23.95 1.63 -23.25
C PRO A 178 -23.34 0.25 -23.51
N ALA A 179 -22.54 0.10 -24.56
CA ALA A 179 -21.86 -1.16 -24.90
C ALA A 179 -20.87 -1.64 -23.81
N ILE A 180 -20.27 -0.73 -23.03
CA ILE A 180 -19.39 -1.08 -21.92
C ILE A 180 -20.20 -1.50 -20.68
N LEU A 181 -21.36 -0.85 -20.47
CA LEU A 181 -22.19 -1.05 -19.28
C LEU A 181 -23.09 -2.29 -19.38
N ASP A 182 -23.45 -2.64 -20.61
CA ASP A 182 -24.32 -3.75 -20.97
C ASP A 182 -23.57 -4.69 -21.93
N PRO A 183 -22.52 -5.40 -21.46
CA PRO A 183 -21.81 -6.34 -22.30
C PRO A 183 -22.80 -7.42 -22.78
N PRO A 184 -22.69 -7.90 -24.05
CA PRO A 184 -23.55 -8.96 -24.55
C PRO A 184 -23.51 -10.15 -23.60
N LEU A 185 -24.66 -10.57 -23.10
CA LEU A 185 -24.78 -11.82 -22.36
C LEU A 185 -24.50 -12.95 -23.36
N GLU A 186 -23.26 -13.38 -23.48
CA GLU A 186 -22.99 -14.66 -24.13
C GLU A 186 -23.73 -15.75 -23.35
N ASN A 187 -24.31 -16.72 -24.06
CA ASN A 187 -25.27 -17.70 -23.53
C ASN A 187 -24.73 -18.61 -22.39
N ASN A 188 -23.51 -18.39 -21.90
CA ASN A 188 -22.87 -19.09 -20.78
C ASN A 188 -22.13 -18.14 -19.80
N ALA A 189 -22.28 -16.82 -19.90
CA ALA A 189 -21.62 -15.88 -18.99
C ALA A 189 -22.22 -15.97 -17.57
N ALA A 190 -21.37 -16.13 -16.56
CA ALA A 190 -21.80 -16.15 -15.17
C ALA A 190 -22.52 -14.84 -14.81
N LYS A 191 -23.64 -14.94 -14.08
CA LYS A 191 -24.35 -13.76 -13.60
C LYS A 191 -23.41 -12.89 -12.74
N PRO A 192 -23.41 -11.56 -12.91
CA PRO A 192 -22.61 -10.68 -12.08
C PRO A 192 -22.89 -10.89 -10.60
N THR A 193 -21.84 -10.89 -9.78
CA THR A 193 -21.98 -10.89 -8.33
C THR A 193 -22.72 -9.65 -7.85
N ARG A 194 -23.30 -9.70 -6.64
CA ARG A 194 -23.98 -8.54 -6.04
C ARG A 194 -23.10 -7.28 -6.02
N GLN A 195 -21.80 -7.43 -5.77
CA GLN A 195 -20.83 -6.33 -5.77
C GLN A 195 -20.65 -5.75 -7.17
N GLN A 196 -20.46 -6.60 -8.18
CA GLN A 196 -20.34 -6.19 -9.58
C GLN A 196 -21.63 -5.51 -10.09
N SER A 197 -22.81 -6.04 -9.79
CA SER A 197 -24.08 -5.41 -10.16
C SER A 197 -24.22 -4.01 -9.57
N ARG A 198 -23.75 -3.81 -8.33
CA ARG A 198 -23.79 -2.50 -7.67
C ARG A 198 -22.81 -1.50 -8.29
N ILE A 199 -21.64 -1.97 -8.71
CA ILE A 199 -20.68 -1.15 -9.48
C ILE A 199 -21.31 -0.70 -10.79
N LEU A 200 -21.85 -1.63 -11.59
CA LEU A 200 -22.50 -1.31 -12.86
C LEU A 200 -23.65 -0.31 -12.68
N GLN A 201 -24.47 -0.47 -11.63
CA GLN A 201 -25.54 0.47 -11.32
C GLN A 201 -25.01 1.90 -11.06
N LEU A 202 -23.92 2.03 -10.30
CA LEU A 202 -23.30 3.33 -10.05
C LEU A 202 -22.72 3.95 -11.33
N LEU A 203 -22.07 3.13 -12.16
CA LEU A 203 -21.52 3.60 -13.45
C LEU A 203 -22.62 4.05 -14.41
N ARG A 204 -23.77 3.35 -14.46
CA ARG A 204 -24.96 3.76 -15.23
C ARG A 204 -25.57 5.06 -14.71
N GLN A 205 -25.57 5.27 -13.39
CA GLN A 205 -26.07 6.49 -12.78
C GLN A 205 -25.19 7.71 -13.11
N GLY A 206 -23.88 7.49 -13.29
CA GLY A 206 -22.91 8.57 -13.52
C GLY A 206 -22.59 9.37 -12.26
N SER A 207 -21.81 10.44 -12.41
CA SER A 207 -21.48 11.36 -11.33
C SER A 207 -22.70 12.18 -10.86
N LYS A 208 -22.64 12.68 -9.62
CA LYS A 208 -23.65 13.60 -9.08
C LYS A 208 -23.82 14.86 -9.95
N ASN A 209 -22.71 15.39 -10.46
CA ASN A 209 -22.72 16.54 -11.36
C ASN A 209 -22.85 16.06 -12.81
N THR A 210 -23.63 16.75 -13.63
CA THR A 210 -23.77 16.43 -15.05
C THR A 210 -22.47 16.73 -15.81
N PHE A 211 -22.10 15.85 -16.73
CA PHE A 211 -20.91 16.06 -17.56
C PHE A 211 -20.95 17.42 -18.28
N GLY A 212 -19.83 18.13 -18.24
CA GLY A 212 -19.69 19.46 -18.86
C GLY A 212 -20.20 20.63 -18.01
N THR A 213 -20.76 20.38 -16.82
CA THR A 213 -21.23 21.43 -15.90
C THR A 213 -20.19 21.85 -14.85
N THR A 214 -19.06 21.14 -14.78
CA THR A 214 -18.02 21.36 -13.77
C THR A 214 -16.67 21.69 -14.41
N PRO A 215 -15.80 22.43 -13.71
CA PRO A 215 -14.49 22.82 -14.25
C PRO A 215 -13.50 21.66 -14.38
N LYS A 216 -13.71 20.57 -13.63
CA LYS A 216 -12.90 19.35 -13.70
C LYS A 216 -13.71 18.15 -14.15
N THR A 217 -13.06 17.16 -14.74
CA THR A 217 -13.71 15.94 -15.21
C THR A 217 -12.83 14.71 -14.96
N TRP A 218 -13.44 13.53 -15.01
CA TRP A 218 -12.71 12.27 -14.94
C TRP A 218 -13.36 11.17 -15.79
N SER A 219 -12.58 10.21 -16.28
CA SER A 219 -13.06 9.10 -17.13
C SER A 219 -12.61 7.73 -16.61
N LEU A 220 -13.37 6.71 -16.98
CA LEU A 220 -13.02 5.31 -16.79
C LEU A 220 -12.88 4.64 -18.16
N ASP A 221 -11.64 4.44 -18.60
CA ASP A 221 -11.30 3.94 -19.92
C ASP A 221 -11.00 2.44 -19.83
N PHE A 222 -12.07 1.64 -19.86
CA PHE A 222 -11.99 0.18 -19.86
C PHE A 222 -11.48 -0.35 -21.20
N PHE A 223 -11.00 -1.59 -21.18
CA PHE A 223 -10.48 -2.28 -22.37
C PHE A 223 -9.33 -1.53 -23.04
N ARG A 224 -8.43 -0.95 -22.23
CA ARG A 224 -7.25 -0.20 -22.68
C ARG A 224 -6.01 -0.66 -21.95
N SER A 225 -4.98 -1.04 -22.69
CA SER A 225 -3.66 -1.39 -22.14
C SER A 225 -2.60 -0.46 -22.73
N PRO A 226 -1.75 0.20 -21.91
CA PRO A 226 -0.70 1.04 -22.44
C PRO A 226 0.33 0.22 -23.21
N THR A 227 0.81 0.75 -24.33
CA THR A 227 1.83 0.13 -25.17
C THR A 227 3.04 1.02 -25.37
N ASP A 228 2.89 2.33 -25.33
CA ASP A 228 4.00 3.28 -25.49
C ASP A 228 3.68 4.63 -24.82
N LEU A 229 4.72 5.36 -24.41
CA LEU A 229 4.63 6.76 -23.98
C LEU A 229 5.71 7.58 -24.67
N THR A 230 5.29 8.40 -25.64
CA THR A 230 6.19 9.29 -26.35
C THR A 230 6.24 10.66 -25.65
N PRO A 231 7.42 11.21 -25.33
CA PRO A 231 7.56 12.56 -24.78
C PRO A 231 6.95 13.65 -25.68
N PRO A 232 6.73 14.87 -25.15
CA PRO A 232 6.20 15.98 -25.94
C PRO A 232 7.09 16.32 -27.14
N ALA A 233 6.47 16.53 -28.30
CA ALA A 233 7.15 17.09 -29.48
C ALA A 233 7.54 18.56 -29.24
N PRO A 234 8.55 19.10 -29.95
CA PRO A 234 8.89 20.53 -29.86
C PRO A 234 7.66 21.42 -30.07
N GLY A 235 7.37 22.29 -29.09
CA GLY A 235 6.19 23.17 -29.10
C GLY A 235 4.93 22.59 -28.46
N SER A 236 4.93 21.33 -28.04
CA SER A 236 3.87 20.71 -27.21
C SER A 236 4.32 20.61 -25.76
N SER A 237 3.37 20.78 -24.83
CA SER A 237 3.58 20.48 -23.40
C SER A 237 3.03 19.11 -22.99
N LEU A 238 2.40 18.38 -23.90
CA LEU A 238 1.76 17.09 -23.64
C LEU A 238 2.54 15.95 -24.28
N ALA A 239 2.76 14.90 -23.50
CA ALA A 239 3.22 13.60 -23.97
C ALA A 239 2.05 12.84 -24.62
N ASN A 240 2.36 11.80 -25.38
CA ASN A 240 1.38 10.97 -26.07
C ASN A 240 1.42 9.53 -25.51
N LEU A 241 0.37 9.16 -24.79
CA LEU A 241 0.17 7.79 -24.29
C LEU A 241 -0.55 6.97 -25.35
N THR A 242 0.12 5.96 -25.91
CA THR A 242 -0.51 4.99 -26.81
C THR A 242 -1.09 3.84 -26.00
N VAL A 243 -2.38 3.56 -26.23
CA VAL A 243 -3.10 2.45 -25.61
C VAL A 243 -3.64 1.50 -26.68
N ALA A 244 -3.34 0.21 -26.55
CA ALA A 244 -4.02 -0.84 -27.30
C ALA A 244 -5.43 -1.06 -26.74
N HIS A 245 -6.38 -1.25 -27.64
CA HIS A 245 -7.72 -1.69 -27.29
C HIS A 245 -7.67 -3.19 -27.01
N THR A 246 -8.38 -3.61 -25.97
CA THR A 246 -8.35 -5.00 -25.52
C THR A 246 -9.74 -5.64 -25.51
N ALA A 247 -9.79 -6.96 -25.54
CA ALA A 247 -10.97 -7.76 -25.26
C ALA A 247 -10.63 -8.80 -24.19
N LEU A 248 -11.64 -9.37 -23.55
CA LEU A 248 -11.44 -10.51 -22.65
C LEU A 248 -11.41 -11.80 -23.47
N ASP A 249 -10.35 -12.58 -23.30
CA ASP A 249 -10.33 -13.97 -23.73
C ASP A 249 -11.37 -14.78 -22.93
N PRO A 250 -12.34 -15.44 -23.58
CA PRO A 250 -13.39 -16.20 -22.91
C PRO A 250 -12.85 -17.38 -22.09
N THR A 251 -11.66 -17.88 -22.39
CA THR A 251 -11.10 -19.08 -21.74
C THR A 251 -10.45 -18.74 -20.39
N HIS A 252 -9.62 -17.70 -20.37
CA HIS A 252 -8.81 -17.35 -19.20
C HIS A 252 -9.15 -15.99 -18.57
N SER A 253 -10.16 -15.29 -19.10
CA SER A 253 -10.52 -13.92 -18.69
C SER A 253 -9.32 -12.97 -18.71
N ARG A 254 -8.38 -13.20 -19.63
CA ARG A 254 -7.18 -12.39 -19.84
C ARG A 254 -7.48 -11.31 -20.86
N ALA A 255 -6.91 -10.13 -20.66
CA ALA A 255 -6.97 -9.07 -21.66
C ALA A 255 -6.06 -9.44 -22.85
N VAL A 256 -6.62 -9.43 -24.06
CA VAL A 256 -5.90 -9.65 -25.32
C VAL A 256 -6.10 -8.42 -26.23
N PRO A 257 -5.06 -7.97 -26.97
CA PRO A 257 -5.19 -6.82 -27.86
C PRO A 257 -6.10 -7.15 -29.05
N THR A 258 -6.90 -6.18 -29.49
CA THR A 258 -7.78 -6.30 -30.67
C THR A 258 -7.06 -5.97 -31.98
N GLY A 259 -5.86 -5.38 -31.89
CA GLY A 259 -5.13 -4.81 -33.02
C GLY A 259 -5.37 -3.31 -33.21
N GLU A 260 -6.42 -2.75 -32.59
CA GLU A 260 -6.68 -1.31 -32.60
C GLU A 260 -5.90 -0.59 -31.50
N THR A 261 -5.53 0.66 -31.76
CA THR A 261 -4.83 1.52 -30.80
C THR A 261 -5.44 2.92 -30.78
N SER A 262 -5.19 3.66 -29.70
CA SER A 262 -5.50 5.09 -29.61
C SER A 262 -4.38 5.82 -28.91
N THR A 263 -4.19 7.08 -29.29
CA THR A 263 -3.19 7.96 -28.69
C THR A 263 -3.90 9.03 -27.87
N ILE A 264 -3.52 9.13 -26.59
CA ILE A 264 -4.11 10.05 -25.63
C ILE A 264 -3.05 11.09 -25.23
N PRO A 265 -3.24 12.36 -25.59
CA PRO A 265 -2.41 13.45 -25.07
C PRO A 265 -2.53 13.49 -23.55
N THR A 266 -1.42 13.57 -22.82
CA THR A 266 -1.41 13.58 -21.35
C THR A 266 -0.23 14.38 -20.82
N SER A 267 -0.39 15.01 -19.66
CA SER A 267 0.71 15.72 -19.00
C SER A 267 1.53 14.77 -18.11
N LEU A 268 0.88 13.78 -17.50
CA LEU A 268 1.51 12.84 -16.58
C LEU A 268 0.81 11.49 -16.62
N VAL A 269 1.58 10.42 -16.78
CA VAL A 269 1.12 9.04 -16.59
C VAL A 269 1.46 8.60 -15.17
N VAL A 270 0.51 7.96 -14.49
CA VAL A 270 0.70 7.42 -13.14
C VAL A 270 0.37 5.93 -13.15
N THR A 271 1.36 5.08 -12.88
CA THR A 271 1.18 3.62 -12.90
C THR A 271 0.73 3.09 -11.53
N SER A 272 -0.49 2.54 -11.45
CA SER A 272 -1.09 1.96 -10.25
C SER A 272 -1.34 0.46 -10.46
N LEU A 273 -0.26 -0.28 -10.65
CA LEU A 273 -0.29 -1.69 -11.08
C LEU A 273 -0.11 -2.72 -9.96
N GLY A 274 -0.08 -2.25 -8.71
CA GLY A 274 0.18 -3.08 -7.53
C GLY A 274 1.58 -2.88 -6.97
N PHE A 275 1.88 -3.64 -5.92
CA PHE A 275 3.13 -3.58 -5.18
C PHE A 275 3.67 -4.99 -4.98
N HIS A 276 4.98 -5.08 -4.74
CA HIS A 276 5.65 -6.28 -4.32
C HIS A 276 6.52 -6.03 -3.08
N ALA A 277 6.84 -7.11 -2.37
CA ALA A 277 7.75 -7.08 -1.23
C ALA A 277 9.17 -6.73 -1.68
N GLU A 278 9.89 -6.05 -0.79
CA GLU A 278 11.33 -5.89 -0.91
C GLU A 278 12.03 -7.19 -0.52
N HIS A 279 13.15 -7.50 -1.18
CA HIS A 279 13.89 -8.73 -0.99
C HIS A 279 14.83 -8.59 0.20
N GLN A 280 14.24 -8.52 1.40
CA GLN A 280 14.95 -8.23 2.65
C GLN A 280 15.68 -9.43 3.24
N ALA A 281 15.37 -10.65 2.75
CA ALA A 281 15.89 -11.90 3.27
C ALA A 281 16.45 -12.81 2.16
N PRO A 282 17.51 -13.59 2.43
CA PRO A 282 18.15 -14.46 1.44
C PRO A 282 17.24 -15.59 0.94
N PHE A 283 16.18 -15.90 1.69
CA PHE A 283 15.18 -16.91 1.34
C PHE A 283 13.97 -16.35 0.60
N HIS A 284 13.98 -15.06 0.23
CA HIS A 284 12.94 -14.50 -0.62
C HIS A 284 13.23 -14.83 -2.10
N ASP A 285 12.27 -15.46 -2.77
CA ASP A 285 12.32 -15.71 -4.22
C ASP A 285 12.17 -14.39 -5.00
N PRO A 286 13.20 -13.94 -5.75
CA PRO A 286 13.13 -12.68 -6.47
C PRO A 286 12.08 -12.65 -7.59
N SER A 287 11.59 -13.81 -8.03
CA SER A 287 10.54 -13.91 -9.04
C SER A 287 9.13 -13.81 -8.44
N SER A 288 9.02 -13.91 -7.11
CA SER A 288 7.75 -13.84 -6.39
C SER A 288 7.47 -12.42 -5.89
N PRO A 289 6.25 -11.88 -6.08
CA PRO A 289 5.90 -10.54 -5.61
C PRO A 289 5.82 -10.43 -4.08
N HIS A 290 5.92 -11.52 -3.35
CA HIS A 290 5.91 -11.57 -1.89
C HIS A 290 6.65 -12.81 -1.38
N MET A 291 6.86 -12.93 -0.07
CA MET A 291 7.51 -14.10 0.52
C MET A 291 6.63 -15.33 0.30
N ARG A 292 7.25 -16.45 -0.06
CA ARG A 292 6.54 -17.71 -0.24
C ARG A 292 6.26 -18.32 1.13
N THR A 293 5.00 -18.66 1.38
CA THR A 293 4.56 -19.26 2.65
C THR A 293 3.71 -20.51 2.42
N SER A 294 3.67 -21.39 3.42
CA SER A 294 2.68 -22.47 3.51
C SER A 294 1.45 -22.00 4.31
N PRO A 295 0.34 -22.79 4.37
CA PRO A 295 -0.79 -22.44 5.22
C PRO A 295 -0.38 -22.16 6.67
N GLY A 296 -0.89 -21.05 7.23
CA GLY A 296 -0.46 -20.53 8.54
C GLY A 296 0.81 -19.67 8.47
N GLY A 297 1.27 -19.28 7.28
CA GLY A 297 2.29 -18.23 7.10
C GLY A 297 3.74 -18.66 7.31
N ARG A 298 4.04 -19.94 7.49
CA ARG A 298 5.43 -20.43 7.63
C ARG A 298 6.20 -20.16 6.34
N VAL A 299 7.33 -19.49 6.42
CA VAL A 299 8.14 -19.14 5.24
C VAL A 299 8.72 -20.40 4.62
N VAL A 300 8.69 -20.49 3.29
CA VAL A 300 9.13 -21.66 2.53
C VAL A 300 10.36 -21.31 1.71
N LEU A 301 11.41 -22.12 1.85
CA LEU A 301 12.63 -21.99 1.05
C LEU A 301 12.33 -22.25 -0.44
N PRO A 302 12.70 -21.34 -1.36
CA PRO A 302 12.47 -21.52 -2.78
C PRO A 302 13.20 -22.74 -3.35
N SER A 303 14.41 -23.02 -2.85
CA SER A 303 15.30 -24.08 -3.32
C SER A 303 14.81 -25.50 -3.00
N THR A 304 14.22 -25.70 -1.82
CA THR A 304 13.82 -27.02 -1.31
C THR A 304 12.31 -27.20 -1.23
N GLY A 305 11.54 -26.11 -1.22
CA GLY A 305 10.11 -26.15 -0.93
C GLY A 305 9.78 -26.50 0.53
N THR A 306 10.77 -26.54 1.43
CA THR A 306 10.57 -26.85 2.85
C THR A 306 10.31 -25.58 3.66
N ALA A 307 9.47 -25.69 4.69
CA ALA A 307 9.22 -24.59 5.61
C ALA A 307 10.46 -24.33 6.49
N LEU A 308 10.83 -23.07 6.65
CA LEU A 308 11.81 -22.63 7.62
C LEU A 308 11.23 -22.74 9.02
N LYS A 309 11.99 -23.36 9.91
CA LYS A 309 11.59 -23.51 11.31
C LYS A 309 11.54 -22.14 11.99
N ASN A 310 10.44 -21.86 12.69
CA ASN A 310 10.21 -20.66 13.49
C ASN A 310 10.26 -19.31 12.73
N VAL A 311 10.20 -19.34 11.39
CA VAL A 311 10.16 -18.14 10.55
C VAL A 311 8.83 -18.07 9.81
N TYR A 312 8.12 -16.97 9.97
CA TYR A 312 6.77 -16.76 9.44
C TYR A 312 6.68 -15.43 8.70
N ALA A 313 5.66 -15.26 7.87
CA ALA A 313 5.29 -13.99 7.28
C ALA A 313 3.76 -13.81 7.37
N SER A 314 3.32 -12.57 7.49
CA SER A 314 1.90 -12.21 7.56
C SER A 314 1.57 -10.98 6.72
N GLY A 315 0.30 -10.84 6.36
CA GLY A 315 -0.24 -9.73 5.60
C GLY A 315 0.31 -9.72 4.18
N TRP A 316 0.55 -8.54 3.63
CA TRP A 316 1.02 -8.42 2.24
C TRP A 316 2.41 -9.02 2.02
N ALA A 317 3.24 -9.13 3.06
CA ALA A 317 4.52 -9.84 2.98
C ALA A 317 4.34 -11.33 2.65
N ALA A 318 3.21 -11.94 3.04
CA ALA A 318 2.89 -13.35 2.77
C ALA A 318 1.89 -13.58 1.64
N THR A 319 0.96 -12.63 1.42
CA THR A 319 -0.20 -12.81 0.52
C THR A 319 -0.17 -11.89 -0.71
N GLY A 320 0.82 -11.00 -0.79
CA GLY A 320 0.92 -9.96 -1.80
C GLY A 320 -0.01 -8.77 -1.54
N ALA A 321 0.18 -7.70 -2.31
CA ALA A 321 -0.53 -6.43 -2.14
C ALA A 321 -2.00 -6.47 -2.59
N LYS A 322 -2.82 -7.29 -1.94
CA LYS A 322 -4.23 -7.52 -2.24
C LYS A 322 -5.05 -7.61 -0.96
N GLY A 323 -6.35 -7.35 -1.08
CA GLY A 323 -7.29 -7.44 0.04
C GLY A 323 -7.38 -6.16 0.87
N VAL A 324 -8.43 -6.10 1.68
CA VAL A 324 -8.70 -5.01 2.63
C VAL A 324 -8.13 -5.36 4.00
N LEU A 325 -8.03 -4.35 4.89
CA LEU A 325 -7.48 -4.52 6.25
C LEU A 325 -8.08 -5.71 7.03
N ALA A 326 -9.37 -5.99 6.85
CA ALA A 326 -10.01 -7.14 7.51
C ALA A 326 -9.45 -8.49 7.07
N ALA A 327 -9.06 -8.64 5.79
CA ALA A 327 -8.43 -9.86 5.30
C ALA A 327 -7.02 -10.02 5.88
N THR A 328 -6.24 -8.93 5.95
CA THR A 328 -4.93 -8.88 6.59
C THR A 328 -5.00 -9.26 8.07
N MET A 329 -6.04 -8.80 8.78
CA MET A 329 -6.26 -9.16 10.19
C MET A 329 -6.54 -10.65 10.38
N MET A 330 -7.38 -11.26 9.53
CA MET A 330 -7.67 -12.70 9.61
C MET A 330 -6.45 -13.56 9.28
N ASP A 331 -5.64 -13.13 8.30
CA ASP A 331 -4.36 -13.76 8.01
C ASP A 331 -3.43 -13.72 9.22
N ALA A 332 -3.28 -12.57 9.87
CA ALA A 332 -2.43 -12.41 11.06
C ALA A 332 -2.85 -13.34 12.22
N TYR A 333 -4.14 -13.55 12.44
CA TYR A 333 -4.61 -14.52 13.44
C TYR A 333 -4.23 -15.96 13.08
N ALA A 334 -4.39 -16.35 11.81
CA ALA A 334 -3.98 -17.68 11.36
C ALA A 334 -2.47 -17.91 11.50
N VAL A 335 -1.66 -16.87 11.31
CA VAL A 335 -0.20 -16.93 11.55
C VAL A 335 0.12 -17.03 13.04
N ALA A 336 -0.56 -16.27 13.89
CA ALA A 336 -0.39 -16.36 15.34
C ALA A 336 -0.73 -17.76 15.87
N ASP A 337 -1.82 -18.38 15.40
CA ASP A 337 -2.18 -19.76 15.73
C ASP A 337 -1.09 -20.75 15.32
N ALA A 338 -0.51 -20.55 14.13
CA ALA A 338 0.58 -21.39 13.63
C ALA A 338 1.85 -21.27 14.50
N VAL A 339 2.23 -20.05 14.89
CA VAL A 339 3.36 -19.80 15.80
C VAL A 339 3.16 -20.52 17.14
N LEU A 340 1.97 -20.37 17.74
CA LEU A 340 1.65 -21.00 19.02
C LEU A 340 1.65 -22.53 18.93
N SER A 341 1.11 -23.08 17.83
CA SER A 341 1.08 -24.52 17.59
C SER A 341 2.48 -25.12 17.41
N ASP A 342 3.39 -24.38 16.76
CA ASP A 342 4.77 -24.82 16.54
C ASP A 342 5.61 -24.73 17.83
N TRP A 343 5.35 -23.72 18.68
CA TRP A 343 6.02 -23.56 19.96
C TRP A 343 5.54 -24.59 21.00
N LEU A 344 4.22 -24.84 21.09
CA LEU A 344 3.62 -25.72 22.09
C LEU A 344 3.04 -27.00 21.43
N PRO A 345 3.88 -27.92 20.92
CA PRO A 345 3.39 -29.13 20.26
C PRO A 345 2.63 -30.01 21.26
N GLY A 346 1.29 -30.08 21.12
CA GLY A 346 0.40 -30.90 21.94
C GLY A 346 -0.75 -30.16 22.64
N GLY A 347 -0.87 -28.84 22.50
CA GLY A 347 -2.05 -28.08 22.96
C GLY A 347 -2.95 -27.67 21.77
N ASP A 348 -4.26 -27.84 21.89
CA ASP A 348 -5.22 -27.18 20.99
C ASP A 348 -5.21 -25.67 21.30
N VAL A 349 -4.37 -24.91 20.60
CA VAL A 349 -4.24 -23.46 20.81
C VAL A 349 -4.90 -22.71 19.65
N HIS A 350 -5.96 -21.96 19.96
CA HIS A 350 -6.62 -21.04 19.04
C HIS A 350 -6.63 -19.62 19.63
N THR A 351 -6.20 -18.63 18.85
CA THR A 351 -6.27 -17.23 19.24
C THR A 351 -7.74 -16.78 19.25
N THR A 352 -8.20 -16.36 20.42
CA THR A 352 -9.45 -15.61 20.59
C THR A 352 -9.15 -14.32 21.34
N SER A 353 -9.94 -13.27 21.12
CA SER A 353 -9.78 -12.01 21.86
C SER A 353 -10.16 -12.20 23.33
N THR A 354 -9.36 -11.67 24.27
CA THR A 354 -9.47 -11.56 25.76
C THR A 354 -8.76 -12.65 26.63
N PRO A 355 -8.37 -12.37 27.91
CA PRO A 355 -6.97 -12.39 28.34
C PRO A 355 -6.53 -13.61 29.18
N VAL A 356 -5.26 -13.97 28.93
CA VAL A 356 -4.23 -14.64 29.75
C VAL A 356 -4.63 -15.78 30.68
N SER A 357 -4.12 -16.96 30.36
CA SER A 357 -3.57 -17.89 31.35
C SER A 357 -2.36 -18.61 30.78
N THR A 358 -1.27 -18.63 31.54
CA THR A 358 0.01 -19.29 31.26
C THR A 358 -0.13 -20.82 31.23
N PRO A 359 0.62 -21.52 30.36
CA PRO A 359 1.09 -22.84 30.76
C PRO A 359 2.57 -23.13 30.48
N GLU A 360 3.03 -24.17 31.19
CA GLU A 360 4.39 -24.63 31.44
C GLU A 360 5.12 -25.31 30.26
N ASN A 361 6.44 -25.34 30.42
CA ASN A 361 7.47 -25.96 29.60
C ASN A 361 7.20 -27.42 29.16
N ALA A 362 7.48 -27.71 27.89
CA ALA A 362 7.85 -29.06 27.44
C ALA A 362 8.94 -29.00 26.35
N LEU A 363 10.11 -29.53 26.67
CA LEU A 363 11.24 -29.78 25.76
C LEU A 363 11.01 -31.09 25.01
N LEU A 364 11.12 -31.11 23.67
CA LEU A 364 11.42 -32.34 22.92
C LEU A 364 12.32 -32.10 21.70
N ARG A 365 13.27 -33.03 21.55
CA ARG A 365 14.32 -33.13 20.52
C ARG A 365 13.82 -33.86 19.27
N GLY A 366 14.39 -33.51 18.13
CA GLY A 366 14.79 -34.45 17.07
C GLY A 366 14.10 -34.29 15.70
N ARG A 367 14.83 -33.77 14.70
CA ARG A 367 15.15 -34.41 13.40
C ARG A 367 15.91 -33.43 12.48
N GLU A 368 16.76 -34.03 11.65
CA GLU A 368 17.84 -33.46 10.84
C GLU A 368 17.38 -32.57 9.68
N ASP A 369 18.29 -31.68 9.27
CA ASP A 369 18.32 -30.82 8.07
C ASP A 369 17.25 -29.72 7.93
N THR A 370 17.06 -28.95 9.00
CA THR A 370 16.66 -27.54 8.88
C THR A 370 17.72 -26.70 9.60
N GLN A 371 18.39 -25.78 8.90
CA GLN A 371 19.31 -24.83 9.53
C GLN A 371 18.54 -24.13 10.67
N VAL A 372 18.97 -24.37 11.91
CA VAL A 372 18.47 -23.64 13.06
C VAL A 372 19.01 -22.22 12.92
N LEU A 373 18.21 -21.36 12.29
CA LEU A 373 18.57 -19.97 12.07
C LEU A 373 18.46 -19.16 13.36
N LEU A 374 17.47 -19.46 14.19
CA LEU A 374 17.06 -18.69 15.36
C LEU A 374 17.67 -19.23 16.66
N ASN A 375 17.97 -18.34 17.60
CA ASN A 375 18.46 -18.70 18.93
C ASN A 375 17.36 -19.38 19.76
N PRO A 376 17.55 -20.63 20.24
CA PRO A 376 16.54 -21.33 21.04
C PRO A 376 16.44 -20.81 22.48
N SER A 377 17.39 -20.00 22.94
CA SER A 377 17.44 -19.48 24.32
C SER A 377 18.08 -18.08 24.34
N PRO A 378 17.45 -17.07 23.71
CA PRO A 378 17.94 -15.70 23.74
C PRO A 378 17.81 -15.10 25.13
N GLU A 379 18.61 -14.07 25.41
CA GLU A 379 18.42 -13.25 26.59
C GLU A 379 17.06 -12.56 26.52
N LEU A 380 16.17 -12.89 27.45
CA LEU A 380 14.82 -12.32 27.50
C LEU A 380 14.90 -10.80 27.60
N GLU A 381 14.04 -10.11 26.85
CA GLU A 381 13.93 -8.64 26.83
C GLU A 381 15.16 -7.89 26.25
N SER A 382 16.20 -8.57 25.77
CA SER A 382 17.40 -7.93 25.21
C SER A 382 17.29 -7.80 23.67
N PRO A 383 17.09 -6.59 23.11
CA PRO A 383 17.05 -6.41 21.66
C PRO A 383 18.47 -6.55 21.05
N PRO A 384 18.59 -6.63 19.71
CA PRO A 384 19.88 -6.61 19.03
C PRO A 384 20.79 -5.46 19.48
N ALA A 385 22.10 -5.70 19.48
CA ALA A 385 23.09 -4.74 19.99
C ALA A 385 23.03 -3.38 19.26
N GLU A 386 22.76 -3.40 17.96
CA GLU A 386 22.59 -2.22 17.12
C GLU A 386 21.38 -1.37 17.57
N VAL A 387 20.31 -2.01 18.03
CA VAL A 387 19.14 -1.31 18.60
C VAL A 387 19.49 -0.68 19.95
N ILE A 388 20.27 -1.37 20.79
CA ILE A 388 20.73 -0.84 22.08
C ILE A 388 21.62 0.39 21.88
N GLU A 389 22.56 0.33 20.93
CA GLU A 389 23.40 1.47 20.57
C GLU A 389 22.56 2.61 19.98
N GLY A 390 21.64 2.32 19.08
CA GLY A 390 20.74 3.30 18.48
C GLY A 390 19.82 3.99 19.50
N LEU A 391 19.39 3.30 20.56
CA LEU A 391 18.65 3.90 21.68
C LEU A 391 19.54 4.85 22.49
N ARG A 392 20.79 4.45 22.77
CA ARG A 392 21.76 5.29 23.49
C ARG A 392 22.06 6.58 22.73
N ASP A 393 22.13 6.48 21.41
CA ASP A 393 22.42 7.61 20.52
C ASP A 393 21.18 8.46 20.21
N GLY A 394 19.99 8.05 20.67
CA GLY A 394 18.72 8.74 20.42
C GLY A 394 18.24 8.66 18.96
N ILE A 395 18.72 7.67 18.21
CA ILE A 395 18.36 7.41 16.81
C ILE A 395 17.14 6.49 16.72
N VAL A 396 17.10 5.45 17.56
CA VAL A 396 15.96 4.54 17.67
C VAL A 396 14.89 5.18 18.53
N THR A 397 13.63 5.07 18.09
CA THR A 397 12.47 5.62 18.83
C THR A 397 11.69 4.51 19.51
N GLU A 398 11.27 4.74 20.74
CA GLU A 398 10.36 3.86 21.46
C GLU A 398 8.90 4.32 21.31
N TYR A 399 7.94 3.49 21.75
CA TYR A 399 6.52 3.83 21.62
C TYR A 399 6.15 5.13 22.33
N GLY A 400 6.78 5.40 23.47
CA GLY A 400 6.62 6.65 24.20
C GLY A 400 7.06 7.89 23.38
N ASP A 401 8.07 7.76 22.52
CA ASP A 401 8.52 8.82 21.63
C ASP A 401 7.51 9.06 20.51
N TRP A 402 7.00 7.99 19.91
CA TRP A 402 5.91 8.05 18.94
C TRP A 402 4.68 8.76 19.53
N LYS A 403 4.28 8.45 20.78
CA LYS A 403 3.15 9.13 21.44
C LYS A 403 3.39 10.64 21.64
N ARG A 404 4.62 11.08 21.87
CA ARG A 404 4.94 12.51 21.95
C ARG A 404 4.80 13.19 20.60
N VAL A 405 5.32 12.56 19.53
CA VAL A 405 5.13 13.04 18.15
C VAL A 405 3.64 13.12 17.80
N ASP A 406 2.90 12.06 18.06
CA ASP A 406 1.46 11.94 17.85
C ASP A 406 0.69 13.09 18.51
N ALA A 407 0.97 13.36 19.79
CA ALA A 407 0.33 14.44 20.55
C ALA A 407 0.69 15.83 20.00
N GLU A 408 1.93 16.04 19.58
CA GLU A 408 2.38 17.30 19.00
C GLU A 408 1.71 17.56 17.64
N GLU A 409 1.60 16.56 16.77
CA GLU A 409 0.90 16.70 15.49
C GLU A 409 -0.59 17.04 15.67
N VAL A 410 -1.25 16.43 16.65
CA VAL A 410 -2.64 16.78 17.01
C VAL A 410 -2.73 18.21 17.55
N ARG A 411 -1.81 18.62 18.43
CA ARG A 411 -1.75 19.98 18.96
C ARG A 411 -1.56 21.01 17.85
N ARG A 412 -0.66 20.74 16.89
CA ARG A 412 -0.44 21.59 15.71
C ARG A 412 -1.69 21.66 14.83
N GLY A 413 -2.36 20.52 14.60
CA GLY A 413 -3.62 20.45 13.87
C GLY A 413 -4.71 21.33 14.47
N ALA A 414 -4.88 21.29 15.79
CA ALA A 414 -5.86 22.09 16.50
C ALA A 414 -5.69 23.61 16.30
N LEU A 415 -4.45 24.10 16.13
CA LEU A 415 -4.17 25.51 15.84
C LEU A 415 -4.62 25.96 14.45
N VAL A 416 -4.81 25.03 13.53
CA VAL A 416 -5.22 25.27 12.14
C VAL A 416 -6.56 24.61 11.79
N GLU A 417 -7.35 24.27 12.82
CA GLU A 417 -8.69 23.65 12.70
C GLU A 417 -8.70 22.31 11.94
N LYS A 418 -7.65 21.51 12.11
CA LYS A 418 -7.50 20.16 11.56
C LYS A 418 -7.43 19.12 12.67
N GLU A 419 -7.76 17.87 12.35
CA GLU A 419 -7.54 16.74 13.27
C GLU A 419 -6.06 16.58 13.63
N ARG A 420 -5.18 16.87 12.66
CA ARG A 420 -3.73 16.70 12.76
C ARG A 420 -3.00 17.57 11.74
N GLU A 421 -1.84 18.08 12.11
CA GLU A 421 -0.83 18.59 11.18
C GLU A 421 0.43 17.74 11.34
N ARG A 422 0.76 16.97 10.29
CA ARG A 422 1.88 16.03 10.32
C ARG A 422 3.21 16.75 10.33
N MET A 423 4.17 16.19 11.04
CA MET A 423 5.56 16.58 10.99
C MET A 423 6.28 15.75 9.92
N ASP A 424 7.16 16.38 9.17
CA ASP A 424 8.14 15.61 8.40
C ASP A 424 9.16 14.93 9.34
N TRP A 425 9.99 14.06 8.77
CA TRP A 425 11.00 13.32 9.53
C TRP A 425 11.96 14.23 10.32
N GLN A 426 12.42 15.32 9.72
CA GLN A 426 13.39 16.22 10.35
C GLN A 426 12.73 17.03 11.47
N GLU A 427 11.49 17.46 11.27
CA GLU A 427 10.68 18.13 12.29
C GLU A 427 10.42 17.22 13.49
N ALA A 428 10.02 15.97 13.25
CA ALA A 428 9.77 15.00 14.32
C ALA A 428 11.05 14.68 15.11
N LYS A 429 12.18 14.48 14.43
CA LYS A 429 13.49 14.25 15.05
C LYS A 429 13.93 15.45 15.91
N ALA A 430 13.82 16.66 15.37
CA ALA A 430 14.17 17.89 16.10
C ALA A 430 13.26 18.10 17.32
N PHE A 431 11.96 17.83 17.19
CA PHE A 431 11.01 17.90 18.29
C PHE A 431 11.38 16.92 19.41
N LEU A 432 11.64 15.66 19.09
CA LEU A 432 12.03 14.65 20.08
C LEU A 432 13.33 15.03 20.80
N TYR A 433 14.32 15.55 20.07
CA TYR A 433 15.59 16.00 20.63
C TYR A 433 15.45 17.17 21.61
N GLN A 434 14.49 18.06 21.38
CA GLN A 434 14.22 19.20 22.27
C GLN A 434 13.52 18.78 23.57
N GLN A 435 12.81 17.65 23.58
CA GLN A 435 12.07 17.16 24.76
C GLN A 435 12.95 16.32 25.71
N THR A 436 14.09 15.83 25.24
CA THR A 436 15.05 15.03 26.03
C THR A 436 16.15 15.86 26.69
N ARG A 437 16.21 17.17 26.43
CA ARG A 437 17.06 18.16 27.12
C ARG A 437 16.23 19.01 28.05
#